data_AF-A0A7C1RFI6-F1
#
_entry.id   AF-A0A7C1RFI6-F1
#
_cell.length_a   1.000
_cell.length_b   1.000
_cell.length_c   1.000
_cell.angle_alpha   90.00
_cell.angle_beta   90.00
_cell.angle_gamma   90.00
#
_symmetry.space_group_name_H-M   'P 1'
#
loop_
_entity.id
_entity.type
_entity.pdbx_description
1 polymer ?
#
loop_
_entity_poly.entity_id
_entity_poly.type
_entity_poly.pdbx_seq_one_letter_code
_entity_poly.pdbx_strand_id
1 'polypeptide(L)'
;NEQLDTLTISDTLRNAIEESRRIRQNEAKRRHLQYIGKIIRQEDDPEAVQRAIDAFDSGSEEHTRRHHLAERWRDRMISDGDSVTGEFFNYCPDADIQHLRNLVRNARRDVEKQKNTGQIRKLFRYLRERIDEIEA
;
A
#
# COMPACT_ATOMS: atom_id res chain seq x y z
N ASN A 1 9.99 -13.08 -4.82
CA ASN A 1 11.40 -13.24 -5.23
C ASN A 1 11.85 -12.13 -6.16
N GLU A 2 10.99 -11.61 -7.02
CA GLU A 2 11.29 -10.51 -7.96
C GLU A 2 11.95 -9.26 -7.35
N GLN A 3 11.64 -8.91 -6.09
CA GLN A 3 12.22 -7.74 -5.41
C GLN A 3 13.73 -7.86 -5.13
N LEU A 4 14.28 -9.06 -5.01
CA LEU A 4 15.73 -9.25 -4.85
C LEU A 4 16.45 -9.20 -6.19
N ASP A 5 15.74 -9.47 -7.28
CA ASP A 5 16.31 -9.49 -8.63
C ASP A 5 16.49 -8.08 -9.19
N THR A 6 15.75 -7.11 -8.66
CA THR A 6 15.93 -5.67 -8.96
C THR A 6 17.08 -5.03 -8.19
N LEU A 7 17.63 -5.70 -7.17
CA LEU A 7 18.75 -5.19 -6.36
C LEU A 7 20.08 -5.65 -6.96
N THR A 8 20.99 -4.69 -7.22
CA THR A 8 22.37 -5.00 -7.58
C THR A 8 23.15 -5.24 -6.28
N ILE A 9 23.21 -6.50 -5.85
CA ILE A 9 23.87 -6.94 -4.61
C ILE A 9 24.77 -8.15 -4.91
N SER A 10 25.81 -8.34 -4.09
CA SER A 10 26.66 -9.52 -4.21
C SER A 10 25.89 -10.83 -4.00
N ASP A 11 26.41 -11.92 -4.57
CA ASP A 11 25.89 -13.26 -4.33
C ASP A 11 25.91 -13.63 -2.84
N THR A 12 26.88 -13.11 -2.09
CA THR A 12 26.99 -13.32 -0.64
C THR A 12 25.78 -12.74 0.09
N LEU A 13 25.44 -11.49 -0.21
CA LEU A 13 24.28 -10.82 0.39
C LEU A 13 22.97 -11.49 -0.05
N ARG A 14 22.84 -11.83 -1.34
CA ARG A 14 21.67 -12.55 -1.87
C ARG A 14 21.44 -13.87 -1.12
N ASN A 15 22.47 -14.70 -1.02
CA ASN A 15 22.41 -15.99 -0.33
C ASN A 15 22.07 -15.83 1.16
N ALA A 16 22.65 -14.84 1.83
CA ALA A 16 22.37 -14.58 3.24
C ALA A 16 20.90 -14.17 3.46
N ILE A 17 20.33 -13.35 2.57
CA ILE A 17 18.91 -12.97 2.62
C ILE A 17 18.00 -14.18 2.40
N GLU A 18 18.29 -15.03 1.40
CA GLU A 18 17.50 -16.24 1.16
C GLU A 18 17.50 -17.19 2.35
N GLU A 19 18.68 -17.37 2.97
CA GLU A 19 18.81 -18.25 4.14
C GLU A 19 18.01 -17.73 5.35
N SER A 20 17.91 -16.41 5.51
CA SER A 20 17.12 -15.81 6.60
C SER A 20 15.67 -16.28 6.65
N ARG A 21 15.09 -16.65 5.49
CA ARG A 21 13.70 -17.10 5.36
C ARG A 21 13.46 -18.50 5.91
N ARG A 22 14.52 -19.32 6.00
CA ARG A 22 14.44 -20.69 6.53
C ARG A 22 14.64 -20.75 8.04
N ILE A 23 15.20 -19.70 8.64
CA ILE A 23 15.50 -19.63 10.08
C ILE A 23 14.23 -19.33 10.87
N ARG A 24 13.74 -20.34 11.61
CA ARG A 24 12.53 -20.23 12.44
C ARG A 24 12.80 -19.80 13.89
N GLN A 25 14.00 -20.07 14.40
CA GLN A 25 14.35 -19.78 15.79
C GLN A 25 14.68 -18.29 15.98
N ASN A 26 14.03 -17.63 16.94
CA ASN A 26 14.13 -16.18 17.14
C ASN A 26 15.57 -15.70 17.34
N GLU A 27 16.32 -16.38 18.20
CA GLU A 27 17.70 -16.00 18.51
C GLU A 27 18.64 -16.26 17.33
N ALA A 28 18.44 -17.35 16.59
CA ALA A 28 19.20 -17.62 15.36
C ALA A 28 18.88 -16.57 14.29
N LYS A 29 17.61 -16.18 14.14
CA LYS A 29 17.17 -15.14 13.21
C LYS A 29 17.81 -13.80 13.55
N ARG A 30 17.80 -13.41 14.84
CA ARG A 30 18.44 -12.17 15.32
C ARG A 30 19.92 -12.13 14.97
N ARG A 31 20.68 -13.20 15.24
CA ARG A 31 22.11 -13.27 14.89
C ARG A 31 22.33 -13.24 13.39
N HIS A 32 21.50 -13.92 12.62
CA HIS A 32 21.60 -13.94 11.16
C HIS A 32 21.32 -12.56 10.55
N LEU A 33 20.37 -11.81 11.10
CA LEU A 33 20.14 -10.40 10.71
C LEU A 33 21.35 -9.51 11.00
N GLN A 34 22.06 -9.72 12.12
CA GLN A 34 23.32 -9.01 12.40
C GLN A 34 24.43 -9.37 11.40
N TYR A 35 24.51 -10.64 11.00
CA TYR A 35 25.44 -11.09 9.97
C TYR A 35 25.13 -10.46 8.61
N ILE A 36 23.87 -10.43 8.19
CA ILE A 36 23.43 -9.71 6.98
C ILE A 36 23.84 -8.24 7.06
N GLY A 37 23.59 -7.57 8.19
CA GLY A 37 24.02 -6.18 8.39
C GLY A 37 25.53 -5.98 8.30
N LYS A 38 26.34 -6.99 8.65
CA LYS A 38 27.79 -6.97 8.40
C LYS A 38 28.12 -7.10 6.91
N ILE A 39 27.46 -8.00 6.19
CA ILE A 39 27.66 -8.18 4.75
C ILE A 39 27.30 -6.90 3.98
N ILE A 40 26.17 -6.24 4.32
CA ILE A 40 25.77 -4.99 3.67
C ILE A 40 26.88 -3.93 3.76
N ARG A 41 27.53 -3.78 4.92
CA ARG A 41 28.66 -2.85 5.10
C ARG A 41 29.93 -3.25 4.34
N GLN A 42 29.99 -4.46 3.81
CA GLN A 42 31.11 -5.01 3.04
C GLN A 42 30.81 -5.06 1.54
N GLU A 43 29.60 -4.69 1.11
CA GLU A 43 29.28 -4.49 -0.31
C GLU A 43 30.11 -3.34 -0.88
N ASP A 44 30.32 -3.37 -2.20
CA ASP A 44 31.08 -2.32 -2.90
C ASP A 44 30.38 -0.95 -2.84
N ASP A 45 29.04 -0.94 -2.83
CA ASP A 45 28.22 0.26 -2.60
C ASP A 45 27.10 -0.03 -1.57
N PRO A 46 27.39 0.07 -0.26
CA PRO A 46 26.40 -0.11 0.79
C PRO A 46 25.26 0.92 0.73
N GLU A 47 25.54 2.13 0.24
CA GLU A 47 24.57 3.20 0.09
C GLU A 47 23.56 2.90 -1.03
N ALA A 48 23.96 2.20 -2.10
CA ALA A 48 23.02 1.71 -3.12
C ALA A 48 22.00 0.73 -2.54
N VAL A 49 22.44 -0.17 -1.66
CA VAL A 49 21.53 -1.11 -0.97
C VAL A 49 20.54 -0.34 -0.11
N GLN A 50 21.01 0.65 0.65
CA GLN A 50 20.14 1.48 1.48
C GLN A 50 19.14 2.29 0.65
N ARG A 51 19.58 2.97 -0.40
CA ARG A 51 18.70 3.72 -1.33
C ARG A 51 17.61 2.84 -1.94
N ALA A 52 17.95 1.60 -2.29
CA ALA A 52 17.00 0.68 -2.88
C ALA A 52 15.97 0.17 -1.86
N ILE A 53 16.36 0.00 -0.59
CA ILE A 53 15.43 -0.27 0.52
C ILE A 53 14.52 0.93 0.74
N ASP A 54 15.06 2.14 0.81
CA ASP A 54 14.28 3.37 1.04
C ASP A 54 13.29 3.65 -0.10
N ALA A 55 13.68 3.39 -1.35
CA ALA A 55 12.80 3.48 -2.51
C ALA A 55 11.63 2.48 -2.43
N PHE A 56 11.86 1.31 -1.83
CA PHE A 56 10.81 0.33 -1.62
C PHE A 56 9.88 0.72 -0.46
N ASP A 57 10.46 1.14 0.67
CA ASP A 57 9.70 1.55 1.86
C ASP A 57 8.85 2.79 1.56
N SER A 58 9.39 3.79 0.86
CA SER A 58 8.61 4.96 0.42
C SER A 58 7.43 4.59 -0.49
N GLY A 59 7.61 3.64 -1.43
CA GLY A 59 6.52 3.11 -2.25
C GLY A 59 5.43 2.40 -1.42
N SER A 60 5.83 1.71 -0.35
CA SER A 60 4.93 1.03 0.60
C SER A 60 4.18 2.01 1.51
N GLU A 61 4.88 3.02 2.03
CA GLU A 61 4.29 4.10 2.83
C GLU A 61 3.27 4.89 2.03
N GLU A 62 3.62 5.23 0.79
CA GLU A 62 2.76 5.95 -0.13
C GLU A 62 1.54 5.10 -0.53
N HIS A 63 1.71 3.80 -0.79
CA HIS A 63 0.57 2.90 -1.00
C HIS A 63 -0.35 2.84 0.24
N THR A 64 0.23 2.75 1.43
CA THR A 64 -0.51 2.71 2.70
C THR A 64 -1.25 4.02 2.97
N ARG A 65 -0.60 5.16 2.73
CA ARG A 65 -1.21 6.50 2.86
C ARG A 65 -2.43 6.62 1.96
N ARG A 66 -2.29 6.26 0.68
CA ARG A 66 -3.37 6.33 -0.30
C ARG A 66 -4.49 5.33 -0.01
N HIS A 67 -4.17 4.15 0.55
CA HIS A 67 -5.17 3.21 1.05
C HIS A 67 -6.03 3.85 2.13
N HIS A 68 -5.41 4.40 3.18
CA HIS A 68 -6.14 5.06 4.27
C HIS A 68 -6.89 6.31 3.81
N LEU A 69 -6.38 7.03 2.80
CA LEU A 69 -7.11 8.15 2.19
C LEU A 69 -8.42 7.68 1.55
N ALA A 70 -8.39 6.58 0.80
CA ALA A 70 -9.59 5.98 0.22
C ALA A 70 -10.58 5.50 1.29
N GLU A 71 -10.10 4.95 2.41
CA GLU A 71 -10.95 4.58 3.55
C GLU A 71 -11.65 5.80 4.16
N ARG A 72 -10.91 6.89 4.42
CA ARG A 72 -11.49 8.12 4.97
C ARG A 72 -12.56 8.71 4.06
N TRP A 73 -12.32 8.76 2.75
CA TRP A 73 -13.33 9.23 1.79
C TRP A 73 -14.56 8.35 1.79
N ARG A 74 -14.40 7.03 1.74
CA ARG A 74 -15.49 6.06 1.81
C ARG A 74 -16.35 6.27 3.04
N ASP A 75 -15.72 6.35 4.21
CA ASP A 75 -16.43 6.43 5.49
C ASP A 75 -17.19 7.75 5.61
N ARG A 76 -16.57 8.86 5.20
CA ARG A 76 -17.23 10.17 5.12
C ARG A 76 -18.40 10.18 4.13
N MET A 77 -18.25 9.58 2.94
CA MET A 77 -19.33 9.52 1.95
C MET A 77 -20.51 8.66 2.43
N ILE A 78 -20.24 7.59 3.18
CA ILE A 78 -21.30 6.76 3.77
C ILE A 78 -22.04 7.54 4.87
N SER A 79 -21.33 8.28 5.72
CA SER A 79 -21.92 9.10 6.78
C SER A 79 -22.70 10.30 6.22
N ASP A 80 -22.04 11.11 5.39
CA ASP A 80 -22.47 12.48 5.11
C ASP A 80 -23.07 12.63 3.69
N GLY A 81 -22.81 11.66 2.80
CA GLY A 81 -23.48 11.57 1.50
C GLY A 81 -22.97 12.48 0.39
N ASP A 82 -23.91 13.17 -0.26
CA ASP A 82 -23.67 13.88 -1.52
C ASP A 82 -22.77 15.13 -1.35
N SER A 83 -22.70 15.72 -0.15
CA SER A 83 -21.80 16.84 0.14
C SER A 83 -20.33 16.43 -0.02
N VAL A 84 -19.94 15.30 0.58
CA VAL A 84 -18.58 14.73 0.50
C VAL A 84 -18.26 14.25 -0.91
N THR A 85 -19.28 13.82 -1.67
CA THR A 85 -19.09 13.45 -3.08
C THR A 85 -18.66 14.66 -3.92
N GLY A 86 -19.20 15.85 -3.64
CA GLY A 86 -18.76 17.09 -4.28
C GLY A 86 -17.33 17.48 -3.89
N GLU A 87 -16.95 17.32 -2.62
CA GLU A 87 -15.57 17.55 -2.18
C GLU A 87 -14.57 16.63 -2.89
N PHE A 88 -14.91 15.35 -3.06
CA PHE A 88 -14.06 14.40 -3.77
C PHE A 88 -13.89 14.75 -5.25
N PHE A 89 -14.90 15.33 -5.90
CA PHE A 89 -14.78 15.81 -7.28
C PHE A 89 -13.77 16.96 -7.41
N ASN A 90 -13.69 17.85 -6.42
CA ASN A 90 -12.66 18.90 -6.40
C ASN A 90 -11.25 18.29 -6.23
N TYR A 91 -11.15 17.18 -5.50
CA TYR A 91 -9.90 16.46 -5.32
C TYR A 91 -9.53 15.62 -6.56
N CYS A 92 -10.51 15.01 -7.24
CA CYS A 92 -10.35 14.21 -8.46
C CYS A 92 -11.37 14.62 -9.54
N PRO A 93 -11.06 15.64 -10.36
CA PRO A 93 -11.98 16.18 -11.36
C PRO A 93 -12.35 15.21 -12.49
N ASP A 94 -11.50 14.24 -12.78
CA ASP A 94 -11.71 13.24 -13.84
C ASP A 94 -12.58 12.05 -13.39
N ALA A 95 -12.99 12.02 -12.13
CA ALA A 95 -13.87 10.96 -11.63
C ALA A 95 -15.27 11.05 -12.27
N ASP A 96 -15.81 9.91 -12.69
CA ASP A 96 -17.22 9.79 -13.07
C ASP A 96 -18.10 10.02 -11.83
N ILE A 97 -18.59 11.26 -11.70
CA ILE A 97 -19.40 11.70 -10.57
C ILE A 97 -20.72 10.95 -10.47
N GLN A 98 -21.29 10.53 -11.60
CA GLN A 98 -22.56 9.82 -11.62
C GLN A 98 -22.40 8.38 -11.17
N HIS A 99 -21.31 7.73 -11.57
CA HIS A 99 -20.91 6.42 -11.07
C HIS A 99 -20.63 6.47 -9.56
N LEU A 100 -19.85 7.46 -9.11
CA LEU A 100 -19.53 7.63 -7.69
C LEU A 100 -20.78 7.81 -6.82
N ARG A 101 -21.71 8.70 -7.21
CA ARG A 101 -23.00 8.87 -6.50
C ARG A 101 -23.79 7.57 -6.39
N ASN A 102 -23.79 6.76 -7.45
CA ASN A 102 -24.47 5.46 -7.44
C ASN A 102 -23.81 4.48 -6.45
N LEU A 103 -22.48 4.43 -6.40
CA LEU A 103 -21.74 3.61 -5.44
C LEU A 103 -22.01 4.05 -4.00
N VAL A 104 -21.97 5.36 -3.73
CA VAL A 104 -22.25 5.94 -2.41
C VAL A 104 -23.66 5.58 -1.95
N ARG A 105 -24.68 5.81 -2.79
CA ARG A 105 -26.08 5.45 -2.48
C ARG A 105 -26.24 3.97 -2.15
N ASN A 106 -25.60 3.10 -2.93
CA ASN A 106 -25.69 1.66 -2.70
C ASN A 106 -24.97 1.23 -1.42
N ALA A 107 -23.80 1.79 -1.12
CA ALA A 107 -23.05 1.52 0.11
C ALA A 107 -23.81 2.01 1.35
N ARG A 108 -24.41 3.19 1.31
CA ARG A 108 -25.27 3.72 2.38
C ARG A 108 -26.46 2.81 2.65
N ARG A 109 -27.15 2.39 1.61
CA ARG A 109 -28.28 1.46 1.71
C ARG A 109 -27.89 0.11 2.31
N ASP A 110 -26.68 -0.38 2.02
CA ASP A 110 -26.14 -1.58 2.65
C ASP A 110 -25.96 -1.38 4.16
N VAL A 111 -25.38 -0.25 4.59
CA VAL A 111 -25.22 0.09 6.02
C VAL A 111 -26.57 0.26 6.72
N GLU A 112 -27.49 1.03 6.14
CA GLU A 112 -28.84 1.27 6.68
C GLU A 112 -29.63 -0.03 6.87
N LYS A 113 -29.49 -0.97 5.92
CA LYS A 113 -30.18 -2.27 5.96
C LYS A 113 -29.40 -3.35 6.69
N GLN A 114 -28.24 -3.02 7.27
CA GLN A 114 -27.32 -3.97 7.89
C GLN A 114 -26.98 -5.16 6.98
N LYS A 115 -26.85 -4.89 5.68
CA LYS A 115 -26.48 -5.87 4.65
C LYS A 115 -25.04 -5.69 4.26
N ASN A 116 -24.38 -6.79 3.92
CA ASN A 116 -23.05 -6.79 3.34
C ASN A 116 -23.11 -7.35 1.91
N THR A 117 -23.61 -6.55 0.96
CA THR A 117 -23.65 -6.96 -0.47
C THR A 117 -22.37 -6.60 -1.22
N GLY A 118 -21.35 -6.13 -0.50
CA GLY A 118 -20.05 -5.74 -1.04
C GLY A 118 -20.01 -4.34 -1.64
N GLN A 119 -21.06 -3.52 -1.48
CA GLN A 119 -21.10 -2.16 -2.05
C GLN A 119 -20.06 -1.24 -1.40
N ILE A 120 -19.84 -1.38 -0.09
CA ILE A 120 -18.78 -0.67 0.63
C ILE A 120 -17.40 -0.98 0.03
N ARG A 121 -17.14 -2.25 -0.33
CA ARG A 121 -15.90 -2.68 -0.97
C ARG A 121 -15.78 -2.15 -2.41
N LYS A 122 -16.90 -2.11 -3.16
CA LYS A 122 -16.92 -1.54 -4.51
C LYS A 122 -16.61 -0.04 -4.50
N LEU A 123 -17.22 0.71 -3.57
CA LEU A 123 -16.92 2.12 -3.35
C LEU A 123 -15.44 2.33 -3.00
N PHE A 124 -14.91 1.56 -2.05
CA PHE A 124 -13.49 1.62 -1.69
C PHE A 124 -12.57 1.41 -2.90
N ARG A 125 -12.82 0.38 -3.71
CA ARG A 125 -11.97 0.09 -4.88
C ARG A 125 -11.98 1.21 -5.90
N TYR A 126 -13.16 1.77 -6.19
CA TYR A 126 -13.27 2.90 -7.12
C TYR A 126 -12.51 4.12 -6.59
N LEU A 127 -12.66 4.46 -5.31
CA LEU A 127 -11.92 5.58 -4.70
C LEU A 127 -10.41 5.33 -4.71
N ARG A 128 -9.97 4.11 -4.39
CA ARG A 128 -8.57 3.70 -4.41
C ARG A 128 -7.98 3.88 -5.80
N GLU A 129 -8.66 3.41 -6.84
CA GLU A 129 -8.26 3.52 -8.24
C GLU A 129 -8.09 4.99 -8.66
N ARG A 130 -9.08 5.83 -8.38
CA ARG A 130 -9.02 7.27 -8.71
C ARG A 130 -7.93 8.01 -7.92
N ILE A 131 -7.71 7.67 -6.66
CA ILE A 131 -6.62 8.24 -5.85
C ILE A 131 -5.25 7.77 -6.38
N ASP A 132 -5.14 6.50 -6.76
CA ASP A 132 -3.90 5.97 -7.32
C ASP A 132 -3.56 6.61 -8.67
N GLU A 133 -4.55 6.93 -9.50
CA GLU A 133 -4.33 7.62 -10.77
C GLU A 133 -3.93 9.10 -10.61
N ILE A 134 -4.48 9.80 -9.62
CA ILE A 134 -4.20 11.24 -9.44
C ILE A 134 -2.93 11.54 -8.63
N GLU A 135 -2.51 10.60 -7.77
CA GLU A 135 -1.29 10.71 -6.96
C GLU A 135 -0.14 9.84 -7.48
N ALA A 136 -0.29 9.19 -8.65
CA ALA A 136 0.80 8.52 -9.38
C ALA A 136 1.65 9.52 -10.16
#